data_AF-A0A5B8VWL6-F1
#
_entry.id   AF-A0A5B8VWL6-F1
#
_cell.length_a   1.000
_cell.length_b   1.000
_cell.length_c   1.000
_cell.angle_alpha   90.00
_cell.angle_beta   90.00
_cell.angle_gamma   90.00
#
_symmetry.space_group_name_H-M   'P 1'
#
loop_
_entity.id
_entity.type
_entity.pdbx_description
1 polymer ?
#
loop_
_entity_poly.entity_id
_entity_poly.type
_entity_poly.pdbx_seq_one_letter_code
_entity_poly.pdbx_strand_id
1 'polypeptide(L)'
;MNKFKLLFCLALVQACFVVFKANGQSSAKHYDVAAFYWPAYHPDARFKDIGVFPDGKGEWEAIYKAKPKFAGHEVPKVPLWGYEDETNPAVMGKKIATATKYGVNVMIFDWYWYDKKPFLEDALNKGFLKAKNTNDMKFYLMWANHDHNSYLDPSNPDKSKVYFYGGVDRKTFEEMIAHIINDYFKKPNYYKINGRPVFSIYELSTFIKGIGGSEKAKEAIDYFRKKTIEAGFPGLHLQATLWGNIPSTLNDVPGDKVQTQNSTLKYFGFNSMTNYQWCHFVAPSGDYIPWGQKAVAKWAEWDTTFKIPYCPHVSIGWDSNPRFPVQRQDLVVNNKPEYFELYLQKAKDYIDAHPNQPPLITINAWNEWAEGSYLEPDKKHGYGYLEAVRNVFLK
;
A
#
# COMPACT_ATOMS: atom_id res chain seq x y z
N MET A 1 -8.31 15.56 -93.05
CA MET A 1 -9.78 15.68 -92.93
C MET A 1 -10.24 14.89 -91.71
N ASN A 2 -10.62 15.60 -90.64
CA ASN A 2 -11.63 15.29 -89.62
C ASN A 2 -11.91 13.86 -89.06
N LYS A 3 -11.84 13.80 -87.71
CA LYS A 3 -12.86 13.32 -86.73
C LYS A 3 -12.66 11.96 -86.01
N PHE A 4 -12.35 12.09 -84.71
CA PHE A 4 -12.94 11.42 -83.52
C PHE A 4 -13.84 10.19 -83.73
N LYS A 5 -13.58 9.13 -82.95
CA LYS A 5 -14.49 8.69 -81.87
C LYS A 5 -13.83 7.73 -80.86
N LEU A 6 -14.17 8.02 -79.62
CA LEU A 6 -13.85 7.39 -78.34
C LEU A 6 -14.52 6.01 -78.21
N LEU A 7 -13.83 5.00 -77.66
CA LEU A 7 -14.50 3.94 -76.92
C LEU A 7 -13.60 3.39 -75.80
N PHE A 8 -14.10 3.58 -74.59
CA PHE A 8 -13.60 3.10 -73.30
C PHE A 8 -14.05 1.66 -73.09
N CYS A 9 -13.16 0.76 -72.67
CA CYS A 9 -13.54 -0.44 -71.90
C CYS A 9 -12.42 -0.80 -70.91
N LEU A 10 -12.78 -0.75 -69.63
CA LEU A 10 -11.94 -0.96 -68.45
C LEU A 10 -11.34 -2.38 -68.41
N ALA A 11 -10.04 -2.46 -68.10
CA ALA A 11 -9.40 -3.68 -67.60
C ALA A 11 -9.59 -3.77 -66.08
N LEU A 12 -10.26 -4.83 -65.61
CA LEU A 12 -10.36 -5.21 -64.21
C LEU A 12 -9.03 -5.86 -63.78
N VAL A 13 -8.24 -5.15 -62.97
CA VAL A 13 -7.12 -5.73 -62.23
C VAL A 13 -7.65 -6.20 -60.87
N GLN A 14 -7.77 -7.50 -60.68
CA GLN A 14 -8.07 -8.13 -59.39
C GLN A 14 -6.81 -8.03 -58.51
N ALA A 15 -6.80 -7.08 -57.57
CA ALA A 15 -5.80 -7.03 -56.51
C ALA A 15 -6.16 -8.03 -55.42
N CYS A 16 -5.39 -9.12 -55.30
CA CYS A 16 -5.45 -10.01 -54.14
C CYS A 16 -4.90 -9.28 -52.91
N PHE A 17 -5.79 -8.75 -52.06
CA PHE A 17 -5.43 -8.32 -50.72
C PHE A 17 -5.31 -9.55 -49.82
N VAL A 18 -4.08 -9.97 -49.54
CA VAL A 18 -3.78 -10.87 -48.42
C VAL A 18 -3.89 -10.05 -47.14
N VAL A 19 -5.02 -10.15 -46.45
CA VAL A 19 -5.18 -9.62 -45.10
C VAL A 19 -4.42 -10.54 -44.15
N PHE A 20 -3.23 -10.12 -43.73
CA PHE A 20 -2.60 -10.70 -42.54
C PHE A 20 -3.47 -10.34 -41.33
N LYS A 21 -4.30 -11.29 -40.87
CA LYS A 21 -4.79 -11.25 -39.50
C LYS A 21 -3.59 -11.45 -38.59
N ALA A 22 -3.09 -10.36 -38.02
CA ALA A 22 -2.26 -10.46 -36.83
C ALA A 22 -3.12 -11.14 -35.76
N ASN A 23 -2.87 -12.43 -35.52
CA ASN A 23 -3.27 -13.07 -34.27
C ASN A 23 -2.46 -12.40 -33.17
N GLY A 24 -2.97 -11.26 -32.69
CA GLY A 24 -2.54 -10.70 -31.42
C GLY A 24 -2.98 -11.67 -30.33
N GLN A 25 -2.14 -12.66 -30.03
CA GLN A 25 -2.09 -13.18 -28.68
C GLN A 25 -1.80 -11.98 -27.80
N SER A 26 -2.83 -11.43 -27.16
CA SER A 26 -2.68 -10.47 -26.07
C SER A 26 -1.70 -11.12 -25.09
N SER A 27 -0.48 -10.60 -24.99
CA SER A 27 0.37 -10.93 -23.84
C SER A 27 -0.47 -10.70 -22.59
N ALA A 28 -0.51 -11.66 -21.67
CA ALA A 28 -1.24 -11.50 -20.42
C ALA A 28 -0.82 -10.16 -19.79
N LYS A 29 -1.81 -9.31 -19.48
CA LYS A 29 -1.54 -8.01 -18.86
C LYS A 29 -0.85 -8.25 -17.52
N HIS A 30 0.24 -7.52 -17.28
CA HIS A 30 0.99 -7.59 -16.03
C HIS A 30 0.35 -6.67 -14.98
N TYR A 31 0.18 -7.19 -13.77
CA TYR A 31 -0.32 -6.45 -12.61
C TYR A 31 0.69 -6.54 -11.47
N ASP A 32 0.99 -5.40 -10.85
CA ASP A 32 1.76 -5.32 -9.62
C ASP A 32 0.76 -5.35 -8.44
N VAL A 33 0.55 -6.53 -7.87
CA VAL A 33 -0.37 -6.74 -6.75
C VAL A 33 0.43 -6.63 -5.45
N ALA A 34 0.27 -5.49 -4.79
CA ALA A 34 1.01 -5.13 -3.61
C ALA A 34 0.19 -5.29 -2.32
N ALA A 35 0.77 -5.90 -1.30
CA ALA A 35 0.14 -6.00 0.02
C ALA A 35 0.94 -5.20 1.06
N PHE A 36 0.26 -4.40 1.87
CA PHE A 36 0.88 -3.76 3.04
C PHE A 36 1.36 -4.80 4.05
N TYR A 37 2.46 -4.53 4.73
CA TYR A 37 3.09 -5.43 5.68
C TYR A 37 3.32 -4.68 6.98
N TRP A 38 2.63 -5.11 8.03
CA TRP A 38 2.72 -4.57 9.37
C TRP A 38 3.80 -5.33 10.17
N PRO A 39 4.91 -4.69 10.56
CA PRO A 39 6.09 -5.38 11.08
C PRO A 39 6.13 -5.46 12.61
N ALA A 40 5.01 -5.66 13.30
CA ALA A 40 4.99 -5.71 14.77
C ALA A 40 4.83 -7.12 15.35
N TYR A 41 5.06 -8.18 14.58
CA TYR A 41 4.84 -9.59 14.98
C TYR A 41 6.14 -10.29 15.38
N HIS A 42 6.96 -9.60 16.17
CA HIS A 42 8.21 -10.11 16.72
C HIS A 42 8.56 -9.36 18.02
N PRO A 43 9.45 -9.90 18.88
CA PRO A 43 9.95 -9.15 20.03
C PRO A 43 10.79 -7.94 19.57
N ASP A 44 10.43 -6.75 20.04
CA ASP A 44 11.19 -5.52 19.82
C ASP A 44 11.58 -4.89 21.16
N ALA A 45 12.83 -4.44 21.29
CA ALA A 45 13.34 -3.86 22.52
C ALA A 45 12.60 -2.58 22.92
N ARG A 46 12.15 -1.78 21.96
CA ARG A 46 11.43 -0.53 22.22
C ARG A 46 10.02 -0.79 22.71
N PHE A 47 9.35 -1.87 22.27
CA PHE A 47 8.09 -2.30 22.88
C PHE A 47 8.28 -2.66 24.35
N LYS A 48 9.35 -3.41 24.67
CA LYS A 48 9.72 -3.72 26.06
C LYS A 48 9.98 -2.47 26.89
N ASP A 49 10.69 -1.47 26.34
CA ASP A 49 11.03 -0.22 27.06
C ASP A 49 9.78 0.58 27.48
N ILE A 50 8.72 0.57 26.66
CA ILE A 50 7.46 1.24 26.98
C ILE A 50 6.45 0.34 27.70
N GLY A 51 6.83 -0.91 28.02
CA GLY A 51 5.99 -1.86 28.75
C GLY A 51 4.85 -2.47 27.92
N VAL A 52 4.95 -2.45 26.60
CA VAL A 52 3.94 -3.00 25.68
C VAL A 52 4.35 -4.39 25.20
N PHE A 53 3.38 -5.28 25.07
CA PHE A 53 3.56 -6.70 24.70
C PHE A 53 4.57 -7.48 25.59
N PRO A 54 4.32 -7.55 26.91
CA PRO A 54 5.22 -8.21 27.88
C PRO A 54 5.49 -9.70 27.61
N ASP A 55 4.65 -10.38 26.83
CA ASP A 55 4.88 -11.78 26.46
C ASP A 55 6.06 -11.93 25.47
N GLY A 56 6.59 -10.81 24.93
CA GLY A 56 7.73 -10.79 24.03
C GLY A 56 7.41 -11.39 22.66
N LYS A 57 6.16 -11.25 22.21
CA LYS A 57 5.66 -11.75 20.92
C LYS A 57 5.20 -10.64 19.97
N GLY A 58 5.48 -9.39 20.32
CA GLY A 58 4.94 -8.24 19.61
C GLY A 58 3.41 -8.23 19.67
N GLU A 59 2.76 -7.67 18.66
CA GLU A 59 1.31 -7.48 18.64
C GLU A 59 0.53 -8.79 18.52
N TRP A 60 1.17 -9.95 18.32
CA TRP A 60 0.50 -11.24 18.48
C TRP A 60 -0.21 -11.35 19.83
N GLU A 61 0.34 -10.71 20.87
CA GLU A 61 -0.24 -10.65 22.19
C GLU A 61 -1.64 -10.02 22.22
N ALA A 62 -1.86 -8.92 21.49
CA ALA A 62 -3.19 -8.33 21.36
C ALA A 62 -4.16 -9.31 20.69
N ILE A 63 -3.68 -10.12 19.74
CA ILE A 63 -4.50 -11.06 18.98
C ILE A 63 -4.94 -12.24 19.84
N TYR A 64 -4.00 -13.02 20.42
CA TYR A 64 -4.38 -14.23 21.15
C TYR A 64 -5.02 -13.94 22.51
N LYS A 65 -4.85 -12.74 23.07
CA LYS A 65 -5.56 -12.30 24.29
C LYS A 65 -6.94 -11.69 24.00
N ALA A 66 -7.27 -11.36 22.74
CA ALA A 66 -8.56 -10.78 22.38
C ALA A 66 -9.72 -11.73 22.72
N LYS A 67 -10.85 -11.14 23.13
CA LYS A 67 -12.08 -11.87 23.48
C LYS A 67 -13.28 -11.30 22.72
N PRO A 68 -14.27 -12.13 22.37
CA PRO A 68 -15.53 -11.65 21.80
C PRO A 68 -16.18 -10.61 22.72
N LYS A 69 -16.58 -9.48 22.14
CA LYS A 69 -17.32 -8.41 22.84
C LYS A 69 -18.84 -8.49 22.68
N PHE A 70 -19.32 -9.32 21.76
CA PHE A 70 -20.74 -9.56 21.50
C PHE A 70 -20.92 -10.93 20.84
N ALA A 71 -22.15 -11.46 20.85
CA ALA A 71 -22.46 -12.75 20.24
C ALA A 71 -22.16 -12.73 18.73
N GLY A 72 -21.40 -13.71 18.24
CA GLY A 72 -20.98 -13.77 16.84
C GLY A 72 -19.78 -12.89 16.49
N HIS A 73 -19.15 -12.22 17.46
CA HIS A 73 -17.89 -11.50 17.24
C HIS A 73 -16.74 -12.48 17.03
N GLU A 74 -16.17 -12.48 15.82
CA GLU A 74 -15.13 -13.42 15.37
C GLU A 74 -13.72 -13.03 15.82
N VAL A 75 -13.51 -12.93 17.13
CA VAL A 75 -12.20 -12.73 17.76
C VAL A 75 -11.99 -13.74 18.90
N PRO A 76 -10.78 -14.25 19.14
CA PRO A 76 -9.56 -13.97 18.39
C PRO A 76 -9.59 -14.64 17.01
N LYS A 77 -9.07 -13.93 16.00
CA LYS A 77 -8.75 -14.53 14.70
C LYS A 77 -7.47 -15.34 14.86
N VAL A 78 -7.43 -16.56 14.31
CA VAL A 78 -6.34 -17.53 14.57
C VAL A 78 -5.57 -17.82 13.28
N PRO A 79 -4.28 -17.47 13.20
CA PRO A 79 -3.43 -17.80 12.06
C PRO A 79 -3.32 -19.32 11.84
N LEU A 80 -3.44 -19.75 10.59
CA LEU A 80 -3.29 -21.16 10.22
C LEU A 80 -1.86 -21.64 10.43
N TRP A 81 -0.88 -20.76 10.21
CA TRP A 81 0.54 -21.04 10.39
C TRP A 81 1.05 -20.82 11.82
N GLY A 82 0.18 -20.36 12.72
CA GLY A 82 0.54 -19.95 14.07
C GLY A 82 1.11 -18.54 14.15
N TYR A 83 1.47 -18.15 15.38
CA TYR A 83 1.98 -16.82 15.73
C TYR A 83 3.49 -16.73 15.45
N GLU A 84 3.84 -16.67 14.16
CA GLU A 84 5.23 -16.74 13.70
C GLU A 84 6.02 -15.45 13.92
N ASP A 85 7.31 -15.60 14.19
CA ASP A 85 8.26 -14.48 14.28
C ASP A 85 8.80 -14.12 12.89
N GLU A 86 8.47 -12.93 12.44
CA GLU A 86 8.82 -12.41 11.12
C GLU A 86 10.28 -11.97 10.97
N THR A 87 11.06 -11.94 12.04
CA THR A 87 12.51 -11.75 11.96
C THR A 87 13.23 -13.02 11.49
N ASN A 88 12.53 -14.16 11.46
CA ASN A 88 13.05 -15.43 10.96
C ASN A 88 13.00 -15.47 9.42
N PRO A 89 14.15 -15.57 8.72
CA PRO A 89 14.18 -15.65 7.26
C PRO A 89 13.39 -16.81 6.65
N ALA A 90 13.27 -17.94 7.37
CA ALA A 90 12.51 -19.10 6.90
C ALA A 90 11.00 -18.85 6.93
N VAL A 91 10.52 -18.13 7.96
CA VAL A 91 9.13 -17.66 8.06
C VAL A 91 8.82 -16.73 6.89
N MET A 92 9.66 -15.70 6.67
CA MET A 92 9.47 -14.78 5.55
C MET A 92 9.59 -15.48 4.20
N GLY A 93 10.47 -16.47 4.06
CA GLY A 93 10.59 -17.25 2.83
C GLY A 93 9.32 -18.04 2.49
N LYS A 94 8.65 -18.61 3.50
CA LYS A 94 7.33 -19.25 3.33
C LYS A 94 6.25 -18.24 2.94
N LYS A 95 6.25 -17.05 3.57
CA LYS A 95 5.33 -15.95 3.22
C LYS A 95 5.52 -15.52 1.77
N ILE A 96 6.76 -15.27 1.34
CA ILE A 96 7.11 -14.92 -0.05
C ILE A 96 6.62 -16.00 -1.02
N ALA A 97 6.97 -17.27 -0.79
CA ALA A 97 6.62 -18.36 -1.68
C ALA A 97 5.10 -18.54 -1.82
N THR A 98 4.36 -18.31 -0.74
CA THR A 98 2.90 -18.39 -0.74
C THR A 98 2.31 -17.20 -1.48
N ALA A 99 2.71 -15.98 -1.12
CA ALA A 99 2.21 -14.76 -1.73
C ALA A 99 2.39 -14.76 -3.26
N THR A 100 3.60 -15.07 -3.75
CA THR A 100 3.89 -15.11 -5.19
C THR A 100 3.09 -16.20 -5.91
N LYS A 101 2.92 -17.37 -5.28
CA LYS A 101 2.08 -18.47 -5.82
C LYS A 101 0.62 -18.03 -6.02
N TYR A 102 0.11 -17.13 -5.20
CA TYR A 102 -1.28 -16.65 -5.28
C TYR A 102 -1.42 -15.28 -5.98
N GLY A 103 -0.34 -14.73 -6.52
CA GLY A 103 -0.37 -13.52 -7.35
C GLY A 103 -0.04 -12.23 -6.62
N VAL A 104 0.26 -12.26 -5.32
CA VAL A 104 0.81 -11.11 -4.58
C VAL A 104 2.31 -11.06 -4.82
N ASN A 105 2.78 -10.07 -5.57
CA ASN A 105 4.15 -10.00 -6.07
C ASN A 105 4.94 -8.79 -5.56
N VAL A 106 4.31 -7.91 -4.77
CA VAL A 106 4.97 -6.78 -4.10
C VAL A 106 4.58 -6.74 -2.61
N MET A 107 5.53 -6.48 -1.71
CA MET A 107 5.27 -6.13 -0.31
C MET A 107 5.56 -4.65 -0.06
N ILE A 108 4.61 -3.97 0.60
CA ILE A 108 4.76 -2.58 1.04
C ILE A 108 5.05 -2.63 2.53
N PHE A 109 6.29 -2.43 2.95
CA PHE A 109 6.61 -2.43 4.36
C PHE A 109 6.21 -1.11 4.99
N ASP A 110 5.38 -1.19 6.03
CA ASP A 110 5.19 -0.08 6.95
C ASP A 110 6.52 0.14 7.67
N TRP A 111 7.18 1.24 7.32
CA TRP A 111 8.55 1.52 7.73
C TRP A 111 8.55 2.69 8.69
N TYR A 112 9.11 2.48 9.88
CA TYR A 112 9.03 3.41 10.99
C TYR A 112 10.38 3.99 11.35
N TRP A 113 10.36 5.27 11.71
CA TRP A 113 11.51 5.97 12.24
C TRP A 113 11.04 6.92 13.34
N TYR A 114 11.59 6.72 14.53
CA TYR A 114 11.16 7.41 15.74
C TYR A 114 12.38 7.71 16.61
N ASP A 115 12.44 8.89 17.21
CA ASP A 115 13.56 9.33 18.07
C ASP A 115 14.93 9.16 17.41
N LYS A 116 15.02 9.52 16.11
CA LYS A 116 16.25 9.48 15.31
C LYS A 116 16.83 8.09 15.08
N LYS A 117 16.03 7.04 15.28
CA LYS A 117 16.43 5.65 15.05
C LYS A 117 15.29 4.86 14.38
N PRO A 118 15.62 3.78 13.66
CA PRO A 118 14.62 2.86 13.15
C PRO A 118 13.73 2.27 14.25
N PHE A 119 12.56 1.79 13.85
CA PHE A 119 11.65 1.01 14.68
C PHE A 119 11.03 -0.12 13.83
N LEU A 120 10.95 -1.34 14.38
CA LEU A 120 10.38 -2.52 13.72
C LEU A 120 11.04 -2.92 12.38
N GLU A 121 12.20 -2.37 12.04
CA GLU A 121 12.87 -2.66 10.76
C GLU A 121 13.39 -4.09 10.65
N ASP A 122 13.44 -4.84 11.76
CA ASP A 122 13.98 -6.20 11.81
C ASP A 122 13.14 -7.20 10.99
N ALA A 123 11.83 -7.00 10.88
CA ALA A 123 10.98 -7.79 9.99
C ALA A 123 11.48 -7.74 8.53
N LEU A 124 11.90 -6.55 8.08
CA LEU A 124 12.48 -6.34 6.76
C LEU A 124 13.95 -6.80 6.71
N ASN A 125 14.79 -6.29 7.62
CA ASN A 125 16.25 -6.40 7.58
C ASN A 125 16.77 -7.79 7.93
N LYS A 126 16.16 -8.45 8.93
CA LYS A 126 16.54 -9.78 9.41
C LYS A 126 15.64 -10.87 8.82
N GLY A 127 14.37 -10.57 8.61
CA GLY A 127 13.41 -11.49 7.98
C GLY A 127 13.46 -11.47 6.46
N PHE A 128 12.72 -10.54 5.85
CA PHE A 128 12.44 -10.51 4.40
C PHE A 128 13.69 -10.50 3.53
N LEU A 129 14.64 -9.60 3.80
CA LEU A 129 15.86 -9.42 2.99
C LEU A 129 16.87 -10.56 3.16
N LYS A 130 16.69 -11.42 4.15
CA LYS A 130 17.54 -12.60 4.38
C LYS A 130 16.88 -13.91 3.97
N ALA A 131 15.60 -13.89 3.59
CA ALA A 131 14.92 -15.05 3.05
C ALA A 131 15.62 -15.51 1.76
N LYS A 132 15.79 -16.83 1.59
CA LYS A 132 16.51 -17.41 0.45
C LYS A 132 15.90 -17.02 -0.90
N ASN A 133 14.59 -16.83 -0.92
CA ASN A 133 13.77 -16.46 -2.07
C ASN A 133 13.33 -14.99 -2.06
N THR A 134 14.04 -14.09 -1.34
CA THR A 134 13.70 -12.65 -1.28
C THR A 134 13.53 -12.01 -2.67
N ASN A 135 14.28 -12.48 -3.67
CA ASN A 135 14.24 -11.93 -5.03
C ASN A 135 13.01 -12.37 -5.86
N ASP A 136 12.22 -13.33 -5.38
CA ASP A 136 10.98 -13.77 -6.05
C ASP A 136 9.86 -12.73 -5.91
N MET A 137 10.02 -11.76 -5.01
CA MET A 137 9.03 -10.76 -4.67
C MET A 137 9.67 -9.38 -4.60
N LYS A 138 8.97 -8.37 -5.13
CA LYS A 138 9.41 -6.98 -5.01
C LYS A 138 8.99 -6.41 -3.65
N PHE A 139 9.66 -5.34 -3.22
CA PHE A 139 9.22 -4.59 -2.05
C PHE A 139 9.47 -3.09 -2.18
N TYR A 140 8.70 -2.29 -1.47
CA TYR A 140 9.06 -0.88 -1.23
C TYR A 140 8.58 -0.43 0.15
N LEU A 141 9.00 0.77 0.53
CA LEU A 141 8.71 1.35 1.84
C LEU A 141 7.56 2.33 1.76
N MET A 142 6.66 2.24 2.74
CA MET A 142 5.81 3.34 3.15
C MET A 142 6.30 3.86 4.49
N TRP A 143 6.74 5.10 4.55
CA TRP A 143 7.08 5.73 5.83
C TRP A 143 5.80 6.02 6.60
N ALA A 144 5.54 5.17 7.58
CA ALA A 144 4.37 5.20 8.46
C ALA A 144 4.61 6.22 9.58
N ASN A 145 4.67 7.49 9.20
CA ASN A 145 5.16 8.58 10.03
C ASN A 145 4.10 9.22 10.94
N HIS A 146 3.07 8.47 11.31
CA HIS A 146 2.11 8.89 12.32
C HIS A 146 2.72 8.76 13.73
N ASP A 147 2.19 9.52 14.69
CA ASP A 147 2.61 9.42 16.08
C ASP A 147 2.25 8.04 16.64
N HIS A 148 3.24 7.36 17.23
CA HIS A 148 3.03 6.12 17.95
C HIS A 148 2.45 6.45 19.33
N ASN A 149 1.15 6.25 19.47
CA ASN A 149 0.44 6.48 20.72
C ASN A 149 0.11 5.16 21.43
N SER A 150 -0.40 5.26 22.66
CA SER A 150 -0.67 4.09 23.49
C SER A 150 -1.83 3.21 23.02
N TYR A 151 -2.47 3.53 21.90
CA TYR A 151 -3.48 2.67 21.26
C TYR A 151 -3.02 1.22 21.01
N LEU A 152 -1.71 1.00 20.79
CA LEU A 152 -1.14 -0.35 20.63
C LEU A 152 -0.90 -1.05 21.96
N ASP A 153 -1.04 -0.36 23.10
CA ASP A 153 -1.01 -0.94 24.44
C ASP A 153 -2.42 -1.44 24.81
N PRO A 154 -2.67 -2.77 24.79
CA PRO A 154 -4.00 -3.27 25.13
C PRO A 154 -4.37 -2.96 26.59
N SER A 155 -3.39 -2.73 27.48
CA SER A 155 -3.67 -2.40 28.88
C SER A 155 -4.14 -0.96 29.08
N ASN A 156 -3.81 -0.05 28.16
CA ASN A 156 -4.16 1.36 28.23
C ASN A 156 -4.26 1.99 26.82
N PRO A 157 -5.28 1.63 26.01
CA PRO A 157 -5.41 2.11 24.65
C PRO A 157 -5.92 3.56 24.61
N ASP A 158 -5.02 4.52 24.83
CA ASP A 158 -5.31 5.96 24.80
C ASP A 158 -4.54 6.65 23.67
N LYS A 159 -5.28 7.17 22.67
CA LYS A 159 -4.70 7.87 21.53
C LYS A 159 -4.10 9.23 21.89
N SER A 160 -4.44 9.81 23.04
CA SER A 160 -3.90 11.09 23.49
C SER A 160 -2.48 10.98 24.05
N LYS A 161 -2.09 9.78 24.51
CA LYS A 161 -0.76 9.52 25.06
C LYS A 161 0.18 9.06 23.96
N VAL A 162 1.09 9.94 23.54
CA VAL A 162 2.11 9.66 22.53
C VAL A 162 3.36 9.07 23.20
N TYR A 163 3.80 7.90 22.74
CA TYR A 163 5.08 7.30 23.13
C TYR A 163 6.21 7.79 22.24
N PHE A 164 5.99 7.85 20.92
CA PHE A 164 6.99 8.30 19.94
C PHE A 164 6.36 9.24 18.91
N TYR A 165 7.00 10.38 18.65
CA TYR A 165 6.54 11.32 17.64
C TYR A 165 7.04 10.95 16.24
N GLY A 166 6.15 10.88 15.26
CA GLY A 166 6.47 10.46 13.88
C GLY A 166 7.07 11.55 13.00
N GLY A 167 6.89 12.83 13.37
CA GLY A 167 7.54 13.95 12.71
C GLY A 167 9.05 13.95 12.95
N VAL A 168 9.84 14.23 11.92
CA VAL A 168 11.30 14.29 12.01
C VAL A 168 11.81 15.67 11.59
N ASP A 169 12.91 16.11 12.20
CA ASP A 169 13.62 17.32 11.78
C ASP A 169 14.38 17.09 10.45
N ARG A 170 14.82 18.19 9.84
CA ARG A 170 15.53 18.14 8.54
C ARG A 170 16.77 17.24 8.57
N LYS A 171 17.59 17.34 9.62
CA LYS A 171 18.83 16.55 9.73
C LYS A 171 18.53 15.05 9.78
N THR A 172 17.55 14.66 10.60
CA THR A 172 17.09 13.28 10.73
C THR A 172 16.53 12.76 9.42
N PHE A 173 15.78 13.58 8.68
CA PHE A 173 15.28 13.21 7.36
C PHE A 173 16.41 12.96 6.35
N GLU A 174 17.49 13.74 6.37
CA GLU A 174 18.66 13.51 5.51
C GLU A 174 19.41 12.22 5.87
N GLU A 175 19.50 11.90 7.16
CA GLU A 175 20.04 10.61 7.65
C GLU A 175 19.18 9.43 7.18
N MET A 176 17.85 9.56 7.28
CA MET A 176 16.90 8.57 6.75
C MET A 176 17.05 8.39 5.24
N ILE A 177 17.20 9.47 4.48
CA ILE A 177 17.42 9.38 3.02
C ILE A 177 18.68 8.58 2.71
N ALA A 178 19.78 8.82 3.44
CA ALA A 178 21.01 8.08 3.25
C ALA A 178 20.82 6.58 3.54
N HIS A 179 20.16 6.24 4.64
CA HIS A 179 19.78 4.86 5.00
C HIS A 179 18.93 4.22 3.91
N ILE A 180 17.85 4.90 3.49
CA ILE A 180 16.91 4.39 2.48
C ILE A 180 17.62 4.08 1.15
N ILE A 181 18.45 5.00 0.68
CA ILE A 181 19.16 4.85 -0.59
C ILE A 181 20.19 3.72 -0.51
N ASN A 182 20.99 3.69 0.55
CA ASN A 182 22.11 2.74 0.66
C ASN A 182 21.63 1.32 0.95
N ASP A 183 20.64 1.17 1.81
CA ASP A 183 20.23 -0.12 2.34
C ASP A 183 19.03 -0.72 1.61
N TYR A 184 18.21 0.10 0.92
CA TYR A 184 16.98 -0.40 0.28
C TYR A 184 16.91 -0.13 -1.22
N PHE A 185 17.05 1.11 -1.71
CA PHE A 185 16.83 1.41 -3.13
C PHE A 185 17.75 0.60 -4.07
N LYS A 186 18.97 0.32 -3.60
CA LYS A 186 19.98 -0.48 -4.31
C LYS A 186 19.68 -1.98 -4.32
N LYS A 187 18.69 -2.47 -3.57
CA LYS A 187 18.30 -3.89 -3.62
C LYS A 187 17.72 -4.23 -5.00
N PRO A 188 18.09 -5.36 -5.60
CA PRO A 188 17.64 -5.75 -6.94
C PRO A 188 16.12 -5.98 -7.02
N ASN A 189 15.51 -6.36 -5.90
CA ASN A 189 14.08 -6.53 -5.74
C ASN A 189 13.35 -5.30 -5.19
N TYR A 190 14.02 -4.15 -4.99
CA TYR A 190 13.31 -2.91 -4.65
C TYR A 190 12.41 -2.48 -5.82
N TYR A 191 11.13 -2.27 -5.54
CA TYR A 191 10.10 -1.93 -6.51
C TYR A 191 10.33 -0.53 -7.10
N LYS A 192 10.20 -0.44 -8.42
CA LYS A 192 10.51 0.76 -9.20
C LYS A 192 9.44 0.95 -10.27
N ILE A 193 9.00 2.19 -10.47
CA ILE A 193 8.13 2.57 -11.59
C ILE A 193 8.98 3.38 -12.56
N ASN A 194 9.07 2.94 -13.82
CA ASN A 194 9.93 3.56 -14.84
C ASN A 194 11.39 3.75 -14.38
N GLY A 195 11.93 2.74 -13.68
CA GLY A 195 13.28 2.75 -13.11
C GLY A 195 13.46 3.62 -11.86
N ARG A 196 12.45 4.38 -11.44
CA ARG A 196 12.49 5.23 -10.24
C ARG A 196 12.06 4.43 -9.00
N PRO A 197 12.88 4.33 -7.94
CA PRO A 197 12.45 3.71 -6.69
C PRO A 197 11.20 4.39 -6.13
N VAL A 198 10.23 3.58 -5.72
CA VAL A 198 8.99 4.05 -5.10
C VAL A 198 9.23 4.28 -3.61
N PHE A 199 8.78 5.41 -3.08
CA PHE A 199 8.73 5.67 -1.64
C PHE A 199 7.40 6.31 -1.31
N SER A 200 6.67 5.75 -0.35
CA SER A 200 5.37 6.26 0.08
C SER A 200 5.47 7.04 1.38
N ILE A 201 4.72 8.13 1.51
CA ILE A 201 4.57 8.90 2.76
C ILE A 201 3.14 8.77 3.25
N TYR A 202 2.97 8.28 4.48
CA TYR A 202 1.66 7.99 5.07
C TYR A 202 0.91 9.25 5.55
N GLU A 203 1.59 10.13 6.30
CA GLU A 203 1.05 11.39 6.84
C GLU A 203 1.85 12.59 6.39
N LEU A 204 1.42 13.21 5.29
CA LEU A 204 2.08 14.40 4.77
C LEU A 204 2.02 15.58 5.75
N SER A 205 0.93 15.75 6.52
CA SER A 205 0.80 16.77 7.56
C SER A 205 1.89 16.64 8.65
N THR A 206 2.14 15.42 9.13
CA THR A 206 3.14 15.14 10.16
C THR A 206 4.57 15.37 9.64
N PHE A 207 4.84 15.02 8.38
CA PHE A 207 6.11 15.37 7.72
C PHE A 207 6.32 16.89 7.65
N ILE A 208 5.32 17.64 7.16
CA ILE A 208 5.39 19.10 7.02
C ILE A 208 5.64 19.76 8.37
N LYS A 209 4.91 19.35 9.40
CA LYS A 209 5.08 19.85 10.77
C LYS A 209 6.48 19.52 11.31
N GLY A 210 6.96 18.29 11.13
CA GLY A 210 8.27 17.86 11.62
C GLY A 210 9.44 18.63 11.00
N ILE A 211 9.41 18.85 9.68
CA ILE A 211 10.45 19.60 8.97
C ILE A 211 10.38 21.12 9.26
N GLY A 212 9.20 21.60 9.69
CA GLY A 212 9.00 22.98 10.13
C GLY A 212 8.41 23.91 9.05
N GLY A 213 7.46 23.40 8.26
CA GLY A 213 6.68 24.19 7.29
C GLY A 213 6.71 23.64 5.86
N SER A 214 5.77 24.08 5.03
CA SER A 214 5.60 23.63 3.63
C SER A 214 6.84 23.88 2.77
N GLU A 215 7.43 25.07 2.86
CA GLU A 215 8.61 25.45 2.06
C GLU A 215 9.82 24.56 2.40
N LYS A 216 10.12 24.41 3.69
CA LYS A 216 11.22 23.54 4.14
C LYS A 216 10.98 22.08 3.82
N ALA A 217 9.73 21.62 3.90
CA ALA A 217 9.34 20.28 3.50
C ALA A 217 9.51 20.06 1.98
N LYS A 218 9.24 21.08 1.16
CA LYS A 218 9.48 21.05 -0.28
C LYS A 218 10.96 20.95 -0.61
N GLU A 219 11.79 21.76 0.05
CA GLU A 219 13.25 21.68 -0.06
C GLU A 219 13.78 20.29 0.38
N ALA A 220 13.14 19.66 1.37
CA ALA A 220 13.52 18.32 1.84
C ALA A 220 13.20 17.24 0.81
N ILE A 221 12.03 17.31 0.19
CA ILE A 221 11.68 16.40 -0.93
C ILE A 221 12.60 16.64 -2.13
N ASP A 222 12.93 17.89 -2.46
CA ASP A 222 13.85 18.20 -3.56
C ASP A 222 15.26 17.66 -3.30
N TYR A 223 15.73 17.75 -2.05
CA TYR A 223 16.97 17.12 -1.64
C TYR A 223 16.92 15.60 -1.78
N PHE A 224 15.82 14.94 -1.39
CA PHE A 224 15.65 13.50 -1.58
C PHE A 224 15.70 13.11 -3.06
N ARG A 225 15.02 13.87 -3.93
CA ARG A 225 15.07 13.67 -5.39
C ARG A 225 16.50 13.80 -5.92
N LYS A 226 17.22 14.84 -5.50
CA LYS A 226 18.62 15.06 -5.87
C LYS A 226 19.50 13.90 -5.43
N LYS A 227 19.42 13.46 -4.17
CA LYS A 227 20.20 12.32 -3.66
C LYS A 227 19.88 11.00 -4.34
N THR A 228 18.62 10.80 -4.72
CA THR A 228 18.21 9.63 -5.50
C THR A 228 18.86 9.62 -6.89
N ILE A 229 18.94 10.78 -7.55
CA ILE A 229 19.63 10.91 -8.86
C ILE A 229 21.15 10.72 -8.71
N GLU A 230 21.78 11.35 -7.70
CA GLU A 230 23.20 11.17 -7.39
C GLU A 230 23.57 9.70 -7.10
N ALA A 231 22.62 8.92 -6.57
CA ALA A 231 22.78 7.48 -6.34
C ALA A 231 22.64 6.61 -7.61
N GLY A 232 22.40 7.22 -8.78
CA GLY A 232 22.36 6.55 -10.08
C GLY A 232 20.95 6.17 -10.57
N PHE A 233 19.88 6.61 -9.90
CA PHE A 233 18.51 6.37 -10.36
C PHE A 233 18.00 7.50 -11.26
N PRO A 234 17.06 7.24 -12.19
CA PRO A 234 16.48 8.28 -13.06
C PRO A 234 15.58 9.30 -12.32
N GLY A 235 15.41 9.15 -11.01
CA GLY A 235 14.57 9.99 -10.16
C GLY A 235 13.91 9.18 -9.04
N LEU A 236 13.11 9.85 -8.22
CA LEU A 236 12.30 9.25 -7.15
C LEU A 236 10.84 9.19 -7.59
N HIS A 237 10.15 8.08 -7.34
CA HIS A 237 8.69 8.00 -7.48
C HIS A 237 8.06 8.15 -6.09
N LEU A 238 7.52 9.34 -5.81
CA LEU A 238 6.90 9.63 -4.52
C LEU A 238 5.41 9.28 -4.57
N GLN A 239 4.96 8.39 -3.68
CA GLN A 239 3.57 7.98 -3.56
C GLN A 239 2.94 8.58 -2.29
N ALA A 240 1.71 9.10 -2.40
CA ALA A 240 0.96 9.57 -1.25
C ALA A 240 -0.04 8.51 -0.77
N THR A 241 -0.25 8.42 0.54
CA THR A 241 -1.41 7.74 1.11
C THR A 241 -2.56 8.74 1.29
N LEU A 242 -3.62 8.58 0.51
CA LEU A 242 -4.79 9.45 0.50
C LEU A 242 -5.73 9.15 1.66
N TRP A 243 -5.88 10.15 2.55
CA TRP A 243 -6.87 10.22 3.62
C TRP A 243 -6.92 11.64 4.22
N GLY A 244 -7.64 11.83 5.33
CA GLY A 244 -7.81 13.14 5.98
C GLY A 244 -6.51 13.84 6.40
N ASN A 245 -5.39 13.13 6.51
CA ASN A 245 -4.10 13.70 6.91
C ASN A 245 -3.24 14.21 5.74
N ILE A 246 -3.76 14.19 4.50
CA ILE A 246 -3.27 15.09 3.46
C ILE A 246 -3.95 16.45 3.68
N PRO A 247 -3.21 17.52 4.01
CA PRO A 247 -3.81 18.83 4.21
C PRO A 247 -4.55 19.28 2.95
N SER A 248 -5.85 19.60 3.10
CA SER A 248 -6.62 20.29 2.07
C SER A 248 -6.15 21.74 1.91
N THR A 249 -5.51 22.29 2.94
CA THR A 249 -4.93 23.62 2.93
C THR A 249 -3.50 23.56 3.46
N LEU A 250 -2.64 24.42 2.92
CA LEU A 250 -1.35 24.74 3.50
C LEU A 250 -1.36 26.25 3.67
N ASN A 251 -1.32 26.72 4.92
CA ASN A 251 -1.39 28.15 5.24
C ASN A 251 -0.28 28.97 4.54
N ASP A 252 0.77 28.29 4.06
CA ASP A 252 1.97 28.86 3.46
C ASP A 252 2.32 28.22 2.10
N VAL A 253 1.35 27.97 1.20
CA VAL A 253 1.68 27.73 -0.23
C VAL A 253 1.61 29.06 -0.97
N PRO A 254 2.76 29.65 -1.40
CA PRO A 254 2.74 30.91 -2.10
C PRO A 254 1.98 30.81 -3.43
N GLY A 255 0.97 31.66 -3.60
CA GLY A 255 0.32 31.91 -4.90
C GLY A 255 -0.83 30.99 -5.31
N ASP A 256 -1.22 29.99 -4.51
CA ASP A 256 -2.36 29.14 -4.85
C ASP A 256 -3.67 29.71 -4.31
N LYS A 257 -4.61 30.01 -5.22
CA LYS A 257 -5.90 30.62 -4.87
C LYS A 257 -6.95 29.59 -4.44
N VAL A 258 -6.72 28.30 -4.72
CA VAL A 258 -7.63 27.20 -4.40
C VAL A 258 -6.89 26.14 -3.60
N GLN A 259 -7.22 26.04 -2.32
CA GLN A 259 -6.57 25.13 -1.39
C GLN A 259 -7.31 23.78 -1.42
N THR A 260 -6.67 22.75 -1.99
CA THR A 260 -7.17 21.38 -2.08
C THR A 260 -6.07 20.37 -1.78
N GLN A 261 -6.43 19.11 -1.49
CA GLN A 261 -5.45 18.02 -1.38
C GLN A 261 -4.68 17.82 -2.69
N ASN A 262 -5.31 18.02 -3.86
CA ASN A 262 -4.63 17.93 -5.15
C ASN A 262 -3.57 19.02 -5.34
N SER A 263 -3.84 20.27 -4.94
CA SER A 263 -2.82 21.33 -5.00
C SER A 263 -1.65 21.05 -4.05
N THR A 264 -1.91 20.53 -2.85
CA THR A 264 -0.87 20.05 -1.93
C THR A 264 0.02 18.98 -2.57
N LEU A 265 -0.57 17.93 -3.17
CA LEU A 265 0.20 16.86 -3.83
C LEU A 265 1.00 17.36 -5.03
N LYS A 266 0.43 18.29 -5.80
CA LYS A 266 1.11 18.94 -6.92
C LYS A 266 2.30 19.78 -6.45
N TYR A 267 2.14 20.54 -5.37
CA TYR A 267 3.20 21.39 -4.81
C TYR A 267 4.43 20.57 -4.41
N PHE A 268 4.24 19.44 -3.73
CA PHE A 268 5.34 18.53 -3.37
C PHE A 268 5.80 17.60 -4.50
N GLY A 269 5.12 17.63 -5.65
CA GLY A 269 5.48 16.84 -6.82
C GLY A 269 5.31 15.34 -6.60
N PHE A 270 4.23 14.90 -5.94
CA PHE A 270 3.90 13.48 -5.86
C PHE A 270 3.65 12.89 -7.26
N ASN A 271 3.97 11.61 -7.44
CA ASN A 271 3.90 10.91 -8.73
C ASN A 271 2.68 10.01 -8.84
N SER A 272 2.15 9.53 -7.72
CA SER A 272 0.92 8.75 -7.64
C SER A 272 0.35 8.83 -6.23
N MET A 273 -0.84 8.30 -6.04
CA MET A 273 -1.46 8.12 -4.73
C MET A 273 -2.16 6.77 -4.64
N THR A 274 -2.37 6.29 -3.43
CA THR A 274 -3.18 5.10 -3.11
C THR A 274 -3.88 5.33 -1.76
N ASN A 275 -4.60 4.35 -1.23
CA ASN A 275 -5.05 4.38 0.17
C ASN A 275 -4.32 3.30 0.98
N TYR A 276 -4.43 3.40 2.30
CA TYR A 276 -3.97 2.35 3.22
C TYR A 276 -5.13 1.48 3.70
N GLN A 277 -6.28 2.06 4.01
CA GLN A 277 -7.43 1.34 4.57
C GLN A 277 -8.71 2.13 4.27
N TRP A 278 -9.82 1.45 3.97
CA TRP A 278 -11.08 2.10 3.64
C TRP A 278 -11.69 2.88 4.81
N CYS A 279 -11.39 2.49 6.06
CA CYS A 279 -11.88 3.19 7.26
C CYS A 279 -11.41 4.67 7.33
N HIS A 280 -10.34 5.01 6.60
CA HIS A 280 -9.80 6.37 6.54
C HIS A 280 -10.69 7.37 5.80
N PHE A 281 -11.62 6.90 4.97
CA PHE A 281 -12.49 7.77 4.17
C PHE A 281 -13.94 7.26 4.06
N VAL A 282 -14.23 6.05 4.56
CA VAL A 282 -15.57 5.52 4.74
C VAL A 282 -15.66 4.89 6.13
N ALA A 283 -16.52 5.42 7.00
CA ALA A 283 -16.72 4.91 8.35
C ALA A 283 -16.97 3.38 8.34
N PRO A 284 -16.24 2.60 9.15
CA PRO A 284 -16.33 1.13 9.13
C PRO A 284 -17.56 0.67 9.91
N SER A 285 -18.68 0.49 9.22
CA SER A 285 -19.95 0.13 9.86
C SER A 285 -20.80 -0.78 8.99
N GLY A 286 -21.36 -1.81 9.60
CA GLY A 286 -22.29 -2.74 8.97
C GLY A 286 -21.59 -3.79 8.10
N ASP A 287 -22.28 -4.20 7.03
CA ASP A 287 -21.83 -5.25 6.13
C ASP A 287 -20.71 -4.79 5.18
N TYR A 288 -19.80 -5.72 4.87
CA TYR A 288 -18.66 -5.50 3.99
C TYR A 288 -19.04 -5.03 2.57
N ILE A 289 -20.11 -5.56 1.98
CA ILE A 289 -20.51 -5.17 0.62
C ILE A 289 -20.95 -3.69 0.55
N PRO A 290 -21.90 -3.20 1.36
CA PRO A 290 -22.22 -1.77 1.39
C PRO A 290 -21.02 -0.88 1.71
N TRP A 291 -20.12 -1.31 2.60
CA TRP A 291 -18.91 -0.56 2.94
C TRP A 291 -17.95 -0.46 1.75
N GLY A 292 -17.62 -1.57 1.10
CA GLY A 292 -16.77 -1.60 -0.08
C GLY A 292 -17.38 -0.87 -1.28
N GLN A 293 -18.72 -0.93 -1.46
CA GLN A 293 -19.41 -0.14 -2.49
C GLN A 293 -19.20 1.36 -2.31
N LYS A 294 -19.33 1.87 -1.08
CA LYS A 294 -19.05 3.28 -0.77
C LYS A 294 -17.59 3.63 -1.02
N ALA A 295 -16.67 2.73 -0.69
CA ALA A 295 -15.25 2.96 -0.85
C ALA A 295 -14.84 3.05 -2.33
N VAL A 296 -15.21 2.06 -3.15
CA VAL A 296 -14.84 2.05 -4.58
C VAL A 296 -15.54 3.13 -5.40
N ALA A 297 -16.71 3.61 -4.96
CA ALA A 297 -17.40 4.72 -5.60
C ALA A 297 -16.58 6.03 -5.57
N LYS A 298 -15.60 6.14 -4.66
CA LYS A 298 -14.70 7.31 -4.59
C LYS A 298 -13.68 7.37 -5.72
N TRP A 299 -13.37 6.26 -6.39
CA TRP A 299 -12.34 6.25 -7.42
C TRP A 299 -12.69 7.16 -8.61
N ALA A 300 -13.96 7.16 -9.04
CA ALA A 300 -14.44 8.04 -10.10
C ALA A 300 -14.37 9.53 -9.71
N GLU A 301 -14.60 9.85 -8.43
CA GLU A 301 -14.41 11.22 -7.90
C GLU A 301 -12.92 11.61 -7.98
N TRP A 302 -12.01 10.70 -7.63
CA TRP A 302 -10.58 10.95 -7.62
C TRP A 302 -9.97 11.08 -9.02
N ASP A 303 -10.49 10.37 -10.02
CA ASP A 303 -10.10 10.55 -11.44
C ASP A 303 -10.29 11.99 -11.91
N THR A 304 -11.30 12.68 -11.39
CA THR A 304 -11.60 14.07 -11.77
C THR A 304 -10.88 15.07 -10.87
N THR A 305 -10.76 14.76 -9.58
CA THR A 305 -10.21 15.67 -8.56
C THR A 305 -8.69 15.75 -8.60
N PHE A 306 -8.00 14.64 -8.87
CA PHE A 306 -6.54 14.57 -8.81
C PHE A 306 -5.90 14.52 -10.20
N LYS A 307 -4.72 15.17 -10.33
CA LYS A 307 -3.94 15.16 -11.58
C LYS A 307 -2.87 14.08 -11.63
N ILE A 308 -2.66 13.38 -10.51
CA ILE A 308 -1.71 12.27 -10.42
C ILE A 308 -2.46 10.94 -10.41
N PRO A 309 -1.88 9.87 -10.97
CA PRO A 309 -2.45 8.52 -10.96
C PRO A 309 -2.87 8.03 -9.57
N TYR A 310 -4.04 7.40 -9.51
CA TYR A 310 -4.52 6.66 -8.35
C TYR A 310 -4.29 5.15 -8.57
N CYS A 311 -3.50 4.54 -7.70
CA CYS A 311 -3.32 3.09 -7.64
C CYS A 311 -4.44 2.50 -6.78
N PRO A 312 -5.39 1.73 -7.35
CA PRO A 312 -6.58 1.30 -6.63
C PRO A 312 -6.25 0.43 -5.43
N HIS A 313 -7.01 0.66 -4.36
CA HIS A 313 -6.82 0.04 -3.07
C HIS A 313 -8.03 -0.78 -2.64
N VAL A 314 -7.79 -2.01 -2.17
CA VAL A 314 -8.83 -2.86 -1.59
C VAL A 314 -8.48 -3.26 -0.16
N SER A 315 -9.41 -3.04 0.76
CA SER A 315 -9.27 -3.49 2.15
C SER A 315 -10.03 -4.81 2.36
N ILE A 316 -9.44 -5.73 3.11
CA ILE A 316 -10.03 -7.06 3.36
C ILE A 316 -11.11 -7.02 4.44
N GLY A 317 -10.96 -6.11 5.41
CA GLY A 317 -11.91 -5.92 6.49
C GLY A 317 -11.51 -4.75 7.39
N TRP A 318 -12.26 -4.56 8.48
CA TRP A 318 -11.87 -3.67 9.56
C TRP A 318 -12.47 -4.14 10.88
N ASP A 319 -11.61 -4.46 11.83
CA ASP A 319 -11.95 -4.78 13.21
C ASP A 319 -10.73 -4.53 14.11
N SER A 320 -10.65 -3.34 14.72
CA SER A 320 -9.58 -2.97 15.64
C SER A 320 -9.83 -3.43 17.09
N ASN A 321 -10.91 -4.16 17.35
CA ASN A 321 -11.29 -4.57 18.69
C ASN A 321 -10.22 -5.36 19.47
N PRO A 322 -9.29 -6.14 18.87
CA PRO A 322 -8.19 -6.79 19.58
C PRO A 322 -7.32 -5.83 20.39
N ARG A 323 -7.17 -4.57 19.96
CA ARG A 323 -6.37 -3.55 20.65
C ARG A 323 -7.10 -2.91 21.84
N PHE A 324 -8.40 -3.17 22.00
CA PHE A 324 -9.22 -2.58 23.06
C PHE A 324 -9.90 -3.67 23.89
N PRO A 325 -9.36 -4.13 25.01
CA PRO A 325 -9.99 -5.22 25.76
C PRO A 325 -11.37 -4.86 26.33
N VAL A 326 -11.60 -3.58 26.64
CA VAL A 326 -12.84 -3.11 27.29
C VAL A 326 -13.78 -2.43 26.30
N GLN A 327 -13.33 -1.37 25.63
CA GLN A 327 -14.20 -0.55 24.78
C GLN A 327 -14.45 -1.22 23.43
N ARG A 328 -15.73 -1.34 23.02
CA ARG A 328 -16.09 -1.76 21.67
C ARG A 328 -15.77 -0.65 20.66
N GLN A 329 -15.11 -1.03 19.57
CA GLN A 329 -14.86 -0.18 18.42
C GLN A 329 -15.81 -0.55 17.28
N ASP A 330 -16.00 0.42 16.38
CA ASP A 330 -16.68 0.19 15.12
C ASP A 330 -15.93 -0.83 14.27
N LEU A 331 -16.69 -1.71 13.62
CA LEU A 331 -16.18 -2.79 12.79
C LEU A 331 -17.07 -3.05 11.59
N VAL A 332 -16.52 -3.76 10.63
CA VAL A 332 -17.22 -4.30 9.46
C VAL A 332 -17.42 -5.80 9.64
N VAL A 333 -18.62 -6.29 9.34
CA VAL A 333 -18.96 -7.71 9.43
C VAL A 333 -19.14 -8.35 8.06
N ASN A 334 -19.17 -9.68 8.03
CA ASN A 334 -19.42 -10.48 6.82
C ASN A 334 -18.41 -10.24 5.69
N ASN A 335 -17.15 -9.91 6.02
CA ASN A 335 -16.08 -9.78 5.03
C ASN A 335 -15.57 -11.18 4.61
N LYS A 336 -16.18 -11.77 3.59
CA LYS A 336 -15.84 -13.12 3.10
C LYS A 336 -14.92 -13.09 1.87
N PRO A 337 -14.12 -14.14 1.60
CA PRO A 337 -13.26 -14.20 0.42
C PRO A 337 -13.95 -13.90 -0.91
N GLU A 338 -15.17 -14.40 -1.12
CA GLU A 338 -15.94 -14.17 -2.36
C GLU A 338 -16.36 -12.70 -2.55
N TYR A 339 -16.55 -11.96 -1.45
CA TYR A 339 -16.87 -10.53 -1.50
C TYR A 339 -15.61 -9.70 -1.69
N PHE A 340 -14.50 -10.12 -1.12
CA PHE A 340 -13.20 -9.51 -1.37
C PHE A 340 -12.79 -9.68 -2.85
N GLU A 341 -13.01 -10.86 -3.44
CA GLU A 341 -12.78 -11.14 -4.86
C GLU A 341 -13.50 -10.14 -5.77
N LEU A 342 -14.77 -9.81 -5.45
CA LEU A 342 -15.55 -8.82 -6.19
C LEU A 342 -14.85 -7.45 -6.26
N TYR A 343 -14.24 -6.98 -5.16
CA TYR A 343 -13.56 -5.68 -5.14
C TYR A 343 -12.17 -5.74 -5.75
N LEU A 344 -11.47 -6.87 -5.68
CA LEU A 344 -10.27 -7.10 -6.46
C LEU A 344 -10.56 -7.03 -7.96
N GLN A 345 -11.66 -7.63 -8.42
CA GLN A 345 -12.08 -7.51 -9.81
C GLN A 345 -12.34 -6.05 -10.20
N LYS A 346 -12.99 -5.26 -9.33
CA LYS A 346 -13.17 -3.81 -9.58
C LYS A 346 -11.83 -3.07 -9.67
N ALA A 347 -10.86 -3.39 -8.81
CA ALA A 347 -9.53 -2.78 -8.86
C ALA A 347 -8.80 -3.13 -10.17
N LYS A 348 -8.92 -4.39 -10.62
CA LYS A 348 -8.41 -4.83 -11.92
C LYS A 348 -9.06 -4.08 -13.08
N ASP A 349 -10.40 -3.99 -13.09
CA ASP A 349 -11.15 -3.27 -14.12
C ASP A 349 -10.76 -1.78 -14.16
N TYR A 350 -10.55 -1.18 -12.99
CA TYR A 350 -10.10 0.21 -12.87
C TYR A 350 -8.70 0.40 -13.47
N ILE A 351 -7.71 -0.45 -13.15
CA ILE A 351 -6.39 -0.39 -13.79
C ILE A 351 -6.50 -0.63 -15.30
N ASP A 352 -7.33 -1.57 -15.74
CA ASP A 352 -7.52 -1.91 -17.14
C ASP A 352 -8.10 -0.74 -17.96
N ALA A 353 -8.95 0.08 -17.34
CA ALA A 353 -9.49 1.32 -17.91
C ALA A 353 -8.48 2.48 -17.91
N HIS A 354 -7.35 2.33 -17.22
CA HIS A 354 -6.33 3.35 -17.03
C HIS A 354 -4.93 2.90 -17.49
N PRO A 355 -4.74 2.55 -18.79
CA PRO A 355 -3.51 1.92 -19.28
C PRO A 355 -2.25 2.79 -19.18
N ASN A 356 -2.39 4.09 -18.92
CA ASN A 356 -1.27 5.03 -18.75
C ASN A 356 -0.85 5.20 -17.28
N GLN A 357 -1.56 4.57 -16.34
CA GLN A 357 -1.21 4.56 -14.92
C GLN A 357 -0.28 3.37 -14.61
N PRO A 358 0.52 3.43 -13.53
CA PRO A 358 1.24 2.25 -13.05
C PRO A 358 0.24 1.10 -12.80
N PRO A 359 0.52 -0.15 -13.21
CA PRO A 359 -0.39 -1.28 -13.04
C PRO A 359 -0.41 -1.80 -11.59
N LEU A 360 -0.28 -0.90 -10.61
CA LEU A 360 -0.15 -1.16 -9.19
C LEU A 360 -1.54 -1.19 -8.54
N ILE A 361 -1.89 -2.33 -7.95
CA ILE A 361 -3.03 -2.48 -7.04
C ILE A 361 -2.49 -2.68 -5.63
N THR A 362 -3.07 -1.99 -4.65
CA THR A 362 -2.68 -2.16 -3.24
C THR A 362 -3.77 -2.87 -2.45
N ILE A 363 -3.35 -3.71 -1.49
CA ILE A 363 -4.23 -4.48 -0.62
C ILE A 363 -3.81 -4.23 0.81
N ASN A 364 -4.76 -3.87 1.67
CA ASN A 364 -4.57 -3.95 3.10
C ASN A 364 -5.20 -5.24 3.60
N ALA A 365 -4.40 -6.18 4.12
CA ALA A 365 -2.93 -6.21 4.13
C ALA A 365 -2.42 -7.65 3.98
N TRP A 366 -1.12 -7.87 3.96
CA TRP A 366 -0.57 -9.22 4.16
C TRP A 366 -0.95 -9.73 5.56
N ASN A 367 -0.74 -8.93 6.60
CA ASN A 367 -0.80 -9.40 7.99
C ASN A 367 -1.35 -8.38 9.02
N GLU A 368 -2.24 -7.45 8.69
CA GLU A 368 -2.88 -6.57 9.70
C GLU A 368 -3.93 -7.35 10.54
N TRP A 369 -3.47 -8.29 11.37
CA TRP A 369 -4.32 -9.12 12.22
C TRP A 369 -5.06 -8.31 13.26
N ALA A 370 -4.43 -7.27 13.80
CA ALA A 370 -5.01 -6.43 14.85
C ALA A 370 -6.10 -5.49 14.34
N GLU A 371 -6.24 -5.36 13.01
CA GLU A 371 -7.33 -4.66 12.32
C GLU A 371 -8.24 -5.62 11.56
N GLY A 372 -8.03 -6.93 11.70
CA GLY A 372 -8.84 -7.95 11.05
C GLY A 372 -8.79 -7.92 9.51
N SER A 373 -7.72 -7.36 8.93
CA SER A 373 -7.55 -7.08 7.50
C SER A 373 -6.25 -7.71 6.97
N TYR A 374 -6.28 -9.01 6.64
CA TYR A 374 -5.06 -9.78 6.32
C TYR A 374 -5.30 -10.82 5.21
N LEU A 375 -4.25 -11.09 4.42
CA LEU A 375 -4.19 -12.18 3.44
C LEU A 375 -3.58 -13.45 4.01
N GLU A 376 -2.81 -13.36 5.10
CA GLU A 376 -2.23 -14.54 5.74
C GLU A 376 -3.31 -15.57 6.06
N PRO A 377 -3.05 -16.87 5.79
CA PRO A 377 -4.06 -17.90 6.00
C PRO A 377 -4.50 -17.99 7.46
N ASP A 378 -5.81 -18.10 7.68
CA ASP A 378 -6.41 -18.28 9.01
C ASP A 378 -7.13 -19.64 9.13
N LYS A 379 -7.54 -20.00 10.35
CA LYS A 379 -8.25 -21.26 10.59
C LYS A 379 -9.68 -21.32 10.04
N LYS A 380 -10.31 -20.18 9.73
CA LYS A 380 -11.72 -20.10 9.32
C LYS A 380 -11.87 -20.19 7.80
N HIS A 381 -11.07 -19.41 7.08
CA HIS A 381 -11.08 -19.25 5.63
C HIS A 381 -9.92 -19.98 4.96
N GLY A 382 -8.94 -20.51 5.71
CA GLY A 382 -7.78 -21.17 5.14
C GLY A 382 -7.03 -20.22 4.21
N TYR A 383 -6.91 -20.59 2.94
CA TYR A 383 -6.27 -19.77 1.89
C TYR A 383 -7.27 -18.93 1.11
N GLY A 384 -8.55 -18.85 1.51
CA GLY A 384 -9.63 -18.26 0.71
C GLY A 384 -9.35 -16.85 0.18
N TYR A 385 -8.80 -15.94 0.99
CA TYR A 385 -8.47 -14.58 0.52
C TYR A 385 -7.32 -14.59 -0.51
N LEU A 386 -6.34 -15.49 -0.38
CA LEU A 386 -5.28 -15.67 -1.37
C LEU A 386 -5.81 -16.30 -2.66
N GLU A 387 -6.77 -17.24 -2.54
CA GLU A 387 -7.45 -17.81 -3.70
C GLU A 387 -8.23 -16.75 -4.49
N ALA A 388 -8.86 -15.79 -3.80
CA ALA A 388 -9.50 -14.64 -4.43
C ALA A 388 -8.50 -13.79 -5.23
N VAL A 389 -7.30 -13.52 -4.69
CA VAL A 389 -6.22 -12.82 -5.43
C VAL A 389 -5.84 -13.61 -6.68
N ARG A 390 -5.58 -14.91 -6.54
CA ARG A 390 -5.21 -15.77 -7.67
C ARG A 390 -6.29 -15.81 -8.75
N ASN A 391 -7.56 -15.86 -8.35
CA ASN A 391 -8.68 -15.93 -9.28
C ASN A 391 -8.78 -14.69 -10.17
N VAL A 392 -8.41 -13.52 -9.65
CA VAL A 392 -8.51 -12.24 -10.39
C VAL A 392 -7.26 -11.95 -11.22
N PHE A 393 -6.07 -12.23 -10.69
CA PHE A 393 -4.82 -11.74 -11.30
C PHE A 393 -3.97 -12.81 -11.99
N LEU A 394 -4.23 -14.11 -11.76
CA LEU A 394 -3.44 -15.20 -12.35
C LEU A 394 -4.24 -16.14 -13.28
N LYS A 395 -5.56 -15.95 -13.42
CA LYS A 395 -6.41 -16.78 -14.29
C LYS A 395 -6.67 -16.16 -15.65
#